data_AF-A0A373CMU9-F1
#
_entry.id   AF-A0A373CMU9-F1
#
_cell.length_a   1.000
_cell.length_b   1.000
_cell.length_c   1.000
_cell.angle_alpha   90.00
_cell.angle_beta   90.00
_cell.angle_gamma   90.00
#
_symmetry.space_group_name_H-M   'P 1'
#
loop_
_entity.id
_entity.type
_entity.pdbx_description
1 polymer ?
#
loop_
_entity_poly.entity_id
_entity_poly.type
_entity_poly.pdbx_seq_one_letter_code
_entity_poly.pdbx_strand_id
1 'polypeptide(L)'
;MGHLPKTQTQLYSEIGNRFYVRASETDFNNMTRSGYFFGKLVQNTPDGTTDSNWIIEVQAFDNNTGWTFQRAARSSDKAIFTRIQDNGTWSDWEVLARKSDLSQNIIAKTFNVQATVKANEGYICDIPFTVPDGYELLDVVDTYIQGTPAALCQQGIVEDKIRVYIQPFYDGTGGVYVKVLFKKKS
;
A
#
# COMPACT_ATOMS: atom_id res chain seq x y z
N MET A 1 -33.88 -48.12 35.40
CA MET A 1 -33.87 -47.34 34.14
C MET A 1 -33.88 -45.87 34.56
N GLY A 2 -32.80 -45.11 34.52
CA GLY A 2 -31.72 -45.10 33.55
C GLY A 2 -32.00 -43.98 32.55
N HIS A 3 -31.44 -42.79 32.77
CA HIS A 3 -30.97 -41.85 31.75
C HIS A 3 -30.16 -40.71 32.42
N LEU A 4 -28.83 -40.84 32.39
CA LEU A 4 -27.93 -39.68 32.20
C LEU A 4 -28.13 -39.22 30.74
N PRO A 5 -28.16 -37.92 30.38
CA PRO A 5 -26.92 -37.13 30.17
C PRO A 5 -27.14 -35.58 30.29
N LYS A 6 -26.23 -34.60 30.11
CA LYS A 6 -24.91 -34.40 29.44
C LYS A 6 -24.14 -33.36 30.29
N THR A 7 -22.94 -33.64 30.83
CA THR A 7 -21.61 -33.30 30.28
C THR A 7 -21.44 -31.90 29.65
N GLN A 8 -20.50 -31.14 30.24
CA GLN A 8 -19.73 -30.03 29.67
C GLN A 8 -20.52 -28.74 29.38
N THR A 9 -20.51 -27.80 30.34
CA THR A 9 -20.74 -26.38 30.03
C THR A 9 -19.60 -25.93 29.13
N GLN A 10 -19.77 -26.09 27.82
CA GLN A 10 -18.91 -25.40 26.87
C GLN A 10 -19.08 -23.90 27.12
N LEU A 11 -17.98 -23.22 27.40
CA LEU A 11 -17.87 -21.76 27.26
C LEU A 11 -17.96 -21.43 25.77
N TYR A 12 -19.12 -21.66 25.15
CA TYR A 12 -19.44 -20.99 23.91
C TYR A 12 -19.56 -19.51 24.25
N SER A 13 -18.67 -18.68 23.68
CA SER A 13 -18.91 -17.24 23.70
C SER A 13 -20.25 -17.00 23.00
N GLU A 14 -21.33 -16.82 23.76
CA GLU A 14 -22.59 -16.39 23.20
C GLU A 14 -22.34 -15.08 22.47
N ILE A 15 -22.70 -15.01 21.19
CA ILE A 15 -22.50 -13.82 20.37
C ILE A 15 -23.14 -12.59 21.06
N GLY A 16 -24.22 -12.80 21.83
CA GLY A 16 -24.90 -11.76 22.60
C GLY A 16 -24.13 -11.21 23.80
N ASN A 17 -23.04 -11.85 24.23
CA ASN A 17 -22.24 -11.42 25.39
C ASN A 17 -20.85 -10.87 24.97
N ARG A 18 -20.72 -10.46 23.71
CA ARG A 18 -19.49 -9.85 23.17
C ARG A 18 -19.52 -8.35 23.40
N PHE A 19 -18.35 -7.78 23.66
CA PHE A 19 -18.14 -6.32 23.70
C PHE A 19 -18.57 -5.65 22.38
N TYR A 20 -18.36 -6.34 21.25
CA TYR A 20 -18.91 -5.95 19.96
C TYR A 20 -20.33 -6.50 19.81
N VAL A 21 -21.29 -5.63 19.51
CA VAL A 21 -22.69 -6.01 19.28
C VAL A 21 -22.98 -6.13 17.78
N ARG A 22 -23.95 -6.97 17.40
CA ARG A 22 -24.31 -7.06 15.98
C ARG A 22 -24.93 -5.74 15.52
N ALA A 23 -24.47 -5.20 14.39
CA ALA A 23 -25.10 -4.02 13.79
C ALA A 23 -26.56 -4.32 13.41
N SER A 24 -27.47 -3.43 13.79
CA SER A 24 -28.87 -3.45 13.34
C SER A 24 -29.04 -2.83 11.95
N GLU A 25 -28.11 -1.96 11.56
CA GLU A 25 -28.11 -1.28 10.27
C GLU A 25 -27.39 -2.09 9.20
N THR A 26 -27.83 -1.93 7.96
CA THR A 26 -27.15 -2.42 6.76
C THR A 26 -26.46 -1.30 5.97
N ASP A 27 -26.77 -0.04 6.30
CA ASP A 27 -26.17 1.17 5.71
C ASP A 27 -25.23 1.82 6.73
N PHE A 28 -23.97 2.04 6.33
CA PHE A 28 -23.00 2.74 7.17
C PHE A 28 -23.42 4.18 7.49
N ASN A 29 -24.19 4.86 6.66
CA ASN A 29 -24.65 6.23 6.93
C ASN A 29 -25.62 6.32 8.12
N ASN A 30 -26.30 5.21 8.46
CA ASN A 30 -27.23 5.14 9.59
C ASN A 30 -26.54 4.78 10.91
N MET A 31 -25.27 4.35 10.86
CA MET A 31 -24.49 3.94 12.02
C MET A 31 -23.91 5.17 12.75
N THR A 32 -24.76 5.97 13.39
CA THR A 32 -24.39 7.24 14.05
C THR A 32 -24.28 7.13 15.58
N ARG A 33 -24.78 6.05 16.18
CA ARG A 33 -24.70 5.85 17.63
C ARG A 33 -23.35 5.29 18.04
N SER A 34 -22.72 5.90 19.05
CA SER A 34 -21.46 5.42 19.62
C SER A 34 -21.52 3.94 20.03
N GLY A 35 -20.47 3.20 19.71
CA GLY A 35 -20.35 1.79 20.09
C GLY A 35 -19.42 0.99 19.19
N TYR A 36 -19.30 -0.29 19.54
CA TYR A 36 -18.50 -1.27 18.82
C TYR A 36 -19.42 -2.32 18.22
N PHE A 37 -19.37 -2.46 16.91
CA PHE A 37 -20.30 -3.28 16.15
C PHE A 37 -19.58 -4.30 15.26
N PHE A 38 -20.31 -5.33 14.83
CA PHE A 38 -19.90 -6.20 13.75
C PHE A 38 -21.10 -6.58 12.89
N GLY A 39 -20.87 -6.87 11.61
CA GLY A 39 -21.94 -7.34 10.74
C GLY A 39 -21.66 -7.18 9.26
N LYS A 40 -22.65 -7.55 8.46
CA LYS A 40 -22.64 -7.36 7.02
C LYS A 40 -23.41 -6.08 6.70
N LEU A 41 -22.70 -5.08 6.22
CA LEU A 41 -23.26 -3.83 5.72
C LEU A 41 -23.07 -3.83 4.21
N VAL A 42 -24.03 -3.28 3.48
CA VAL A 42 -24.15 -3.42 2.02
C VAL A 42 -24.39 -2.08 1.31
N GLN A 43 -24.50 -0.98 2.06
CA GLN A 43 -24.67 0.38 1.54
C GLN A 43 -23.65 1.31 2.20
N ASN A 44 -23.16 2.27 1.40
CA ASN A 44 -22.13 3.26 1.79
C ASN A 44 -20.88 2.63 2.44
N THR A 45 -20.55 1.41 2.01
CA THR A 45 -19.36 0.67 2.44
C THR A 45 -18.08 1.33 1.88
N PRO A 46 -16.95 1.26 2.59
CA PRO A 46 -15.72 1.97 2.21
C PRO A 46 -15.22 1.79 0.77
N ASP A 47 -15.47 0.63 0.19
CA ASP A 47 -14.96 0.19 -1.11
C ASP A 47 -16.07 -0.29 -2.06
N GLY A 48 -17.33 0.00 -1.72
CA GLY A 48 -18.51 -0.46 -2.46
C GLY A 48 -18.82 -1.96 -2.33
N THR A 49 -18.13 -2.72 -1.49
CA THR A 49 -18.43 -4.16 -1.31
C THR A 49 -19.78 -4.39 -0.62
N THR A 50 -20.53 -5.39 -1.08
CA THR A 50 -21.88 -5.70 -0.58
C THR A 50 -21.98 -7.06 0.11
N ASP A 51 -20.88 -7.80 0.17
CA ASP A 51 -20.78 -9.16 0.70
C ASP A 51 -19.82 -9.29 1.88
N SER A 52 -19.07 -8.24 2.20
CA SER A 52 -18.09 -8.20 3.29
C SER A 52 -18.71 -8.19 4.69
N ASN A 53 -18.08 -8.92 5.62
CA ASN A 53 -18.29 -8.70 7.05
C ASN A 53 -17.31 -7.62 7.56
N TRP A 54 -17.82 -6.76 8.43
CA TRP A 54 -17.13 -5.60 8.98
C TRP A 54 -17.05 -5.69 10.51
N ILE A 55 -15.96 -5.17 11.07
CA ILE A 55 -15.83 -4.77 12.47
C ILE A 55 -15.85 -3.25 12.47
N ILE A 56 -16.71 -2.63 13.28
CA ILE A 56 -17.05 -1.22 13.16
C ILE A 56 -16.94 -0.57 14.53
N GLU A 57 -16.35 0.60 14.57
CA GLU A 57 -16.40 1.51 15.70
C GLU A 57 -17.04 2.80 15.24
N VAL A 58 -17.99 3.27 16.04
CA VAL A 58 -18.69 4.52 15.85
C VAL A 58 -18.45 5.36 17.09
N GLN A 59 -18.11 6.63 16.91
CA GLN A 59 -18.00 7.62 17.98
C GLN A 59 -18.78 8.86 17.57
N ALA A 60 -19.96 9.06 18.17
CA ALA A 60 -20.65 10.34 18.12
C ALA A 60 -19.91 11.35 19.01
N PHE A 61 -19.75 12.59 18.54
CA PHE A 61 -19.09 13.66 19.29
C PHE A 61 -20.03 14.43 20.21
N ASP A 62 -21.33 14.41 19.90
CA ASP A 62 -22.38 15.01 20.70
C ASP A 62 -23.62 14.08 20.76
N ASN A 63 -24.70 14.56 21.38
CA ASN A 63 -25.97 13.82 21.43
C ASN A 63 -26.77 13.92 20.13
N ASN A 64 -26.24 14.56 19.09
CA ASN A 64 -26.88 14.68 17.78
C ASN A 64 -26.30 13.63 16.83
N THR A 65 -27.02 13.35 15.75
CA THR A 65 -26.59 12.40 14.71
C THR A 65 -25.81 13.09 13.58
N GLY A 66 -25.34 14.31 13.79
CA GLY A 66 -24.67 15.12 12.77
C GLY A 66 -23.15 15.00 12.78
N TRP A 67 -22.56 14.60 13.92
CA TRP A 67 -21.12 14.62 14.15
C TRP A 67 -20.64 13.25 14.61
N THR A 68 -20.12 12.47 13.67
CA THR A 68 -19.80 11.06 13.89
C THR A 68 -18.45 10.71 13.29
N PHE A 69 -17.58 10.04 14.03
CA PHE A 69 -16.43 9.33 13.48
C PHE A 69 -16.76 7.85 13.29
N GLN A 70 -16.33 7.28 12.17
CA GLN A 70 -16.41 5.85 11.91
C GLN A 70 -15.04 5.28 11.60
N ARG A 71 -14.74 4.11 12.18
CA ARG A 71 -13.64 3.25 11.81
C ARG A 71 -14.17 1.85 11.46
N ALA A 72 -13.91 1.38 10.25
CA ALA A 72 -14.37 0.09 9.77
C ALA A 72 -13.18 -0.79 9.38
N ALA A 73 -13.13 -2.01 9.89
CA ALA A 73 -12.16 -3.02 9.47
C ALA A 73 -12.86 -4.12 8.68
N ARG A 74 -12.40 -4.37 7.45
CA ARG A 74 -12.91 -5.46 6.62
C ARG A 74 -12.36 -6.78 7.11
N SER A 75 -13.23 -7.73 7.43
CA SER A 75 -12.83 -9.00 8.06
C SER A 75 -11.95 -9.90 7.18
N SER A 76 -12.09 -9.83 5.85
CA SER A 76 -11.42 -10.73 4.91
C SER A 76 -9.92 -10.46 4.80
N ASP A 77 -9.54 -9.19 4.72
CA ASP A 77 -8.16 -8.78 4.45
C ASP A 77 -7.60 -7.84 5.50
N LYS A 78 -8.42 -7.41 6.48
CA LYS A 78 -8.09 -6.51 7.59
C LYS A 78 -7.82 -5.07 7.15
N ALA A 79 -8.26 -4.66 5.97
CA ALA A 79 -8.16 -3.26 5.55
C ALA A 79 -8.95 -2.38 6.53
N ILE A 80 -8.36 -1.26 6.97
CA ILE A 80 -8.96 -0.35 7.93
C ILE A 80 -9.30 0.94 7.20
N PHE A 81 -10.54 1.38 7.37
CA PHE A 81 -11.08 2.58 6.76
C PHE A 81 -11.60 3.52 7.83
N THR A 82 -11.50 4.82 7.58
CA THR A 82 -12.03 5.85 8.46
C THR A 82 -12.77 6.91 7.67
N ARG A 83 -13.79 7.52 8.29
CA ARG A 83 -14.45 8.72 7.77
C ARG A 83 -15.10 9.49 8.89
N ILE A 84 -15.54 10.70 8.59
CA ILE A 84 -16.32 11.52 9.50
C ILE A 84 -17.64 11.96 8.87
N GLN A 85 -18.60 12.26 9.72
CA GLN A 85 -19.79 13.03 9.39
C GLN A 85 -19.63 14.41 10.01
N ASP A 86 -19.76 15.44 9.18
CA ASP A 86 -19.76 16.85 9.58
C ASP A 86 -21.16 17.42 9.30
N ASN A 87 -21.86 17.78 10.36
CA ASN A 87 -23.21 18.34 10.33
C ASN A 87 -24.18 17.61 9.38
N GLY A 88 -24.19 16.27 9.46
CA GLY A 88 -25.07 15.42 8.65
C GLY A 88 -24.48 14.98 7.30
N THR A 89 -23.38 15.59 6.85
CA THR A 89 -22.71 15.26 5.58
C THR A 89 -21.55 14.31 5.82
N TRP A 90 -21.55 13.16 5.16
CA TRP A 90 -20.46 12.18 5.24
C TRP A 90 -19.30 12.57 4.31
N SER A 91 -18.08 12.51 4.83
CA SER A 91 -16.87 12.52 4.00
C SER A 91 -16.73 11.20 3.23
N ASP A 92 -15.89 11.23 2.21
CA ASP A 92 -15.39 10.00 1.61
C ASP A 92 -14.65 9.14 2.66
N TRP A 93 -14.57 7.85 2.37
CA TRP A 93 -13.77 6.92 3.16
C TRP A 93 -12.29 7.04 2.82
N GLU A 94 -11.47 7.11 3.85
CA GLU A 94 -10.02 7.03 3.76
C GLU A 94 -9.56 5.63 4.18
N VAL A 95 -8.57 5.06 3.50
CA VAL A 95 -7.99 3.75 3.84
C VAL A 95 -6.62 3.93 4.49
N LEU A 96 -6.37 3.22 5.60
CA LEU A 96 -5.07 3.22 6.27
C LEU A 96 -4.10 2.33 5.48
N ALA A 97 -3.09 2.96 4.87
CA ALA A 97 -2.03 2.26 4.16
C ALA A 97 -1.17 1.42 5.11
N ARG A 98 -0.81 0.22 4.65
CA ARG A 98 0.16 -0.67 5.29
C ARG A 98 1.55 -0.41 4.76
N LYS A 99 2.55 -0.89 5.52
CA LYS A 99 3.95 -0.91 5.06
C LYS A 99 4.11 -1.66 3.72
N SER A 100 3.35 -2.72 3.49
CA SER A 100 3.37 -3.46 2.21
C SER A 100 2.93 -2.59 1.03
N ASP A 101 1.96 -1.71 1.24
CA ASP A 101 1.39 -0.87 0.20
C ASP A 101 2.42 0.15 -0.31
N LEU A 102 3.36 0.57 0.57
CA LEU A 102 4.50 1.40 0.18
C LEU A 102 5.50 0.62 -0.71
N SER A 103 5.79 -0.64 -0.36
CA SER A 103 6.76 -1.45 -1.12
C SER A 103 6.25 -1.93 -2.48
N GLN A 104 4.92 -2.08 -2.65
CA GLN A 104 4.33 -2.47 -3.93
C GLN A 104 4.27 -1.34 -4.95
N ASN A 105 4.47 -0.10 -4.51
CA ASN A 105 4.41 1.06 -5.38
C ASN A 105 5.73 1.39 -6.05
N ILE A 106 6.85 0.77 -5.68
CA ILE A 106 8.15 1.04 -6.29
C ILE A 106 8.80 -0.26 -6.75
N ILE A 107 9.15 -0.34 -8.03
CA ILE A 107 9.95 -1.43 -8.60
C ILE A 107 11.29 -0.91 -9.07
N ALA A 108 12.32 -1.74 -9.00
CA ALA A 108 13.63 -1.46 -9.55
C ALA A 108 13.86 -2.30 -10.81
N LYS A 109 14.34 -1.69 -11.90
CA LYS A 109 14.87 -2.43 -13.05
C LYS A 109 16.28 -1.96 -13.38
N THR A 110 17.07 -2.88 -13.91
CA THR A 110 18.43 -2.61 -14.35
C THR A 110 18.49 -2.55 -15.87
N PHE A 111 19.09 -1.47 -16.38
CA PHE A 111 19.36 -1.28 -17.81
C PHE A 111 20.87 -1.15 -18.01
N ASN A 112 21.36 -1.50 -19.19
CA ASN A 112 22.79 -1.45 -19.47
C ASN A 112 23.10 -1.21 -20.94
N VAL A 113 24.32 -0.74 -21.17
CA VAL A 113 24.98 -0.74 -22.49
C VAL A 113 26.39 -1.27 -22.33
N GLN A 114 26.94 -1.84 -23.40
CA GLN A 114 28.35 -2.24 -23.40
C GLN A 114 29.22 -1.01 -23.69
N ALA A 115 30.27 -0.83 -22.90
CA ALA A 115 31.28 0.19 -23.14
C ALA A 115 32.69 -0.37 -22.92
N THR A 116 33.65 0.12 -23.70
CA THR A 116 35.06 -0.07 -23.40
C THR A 116 35.55 1.20 -22.73
N VAL A 117 36.15 1.07 -21.55
CA VAL A 117 36.61 2.19 -20.74
C VAL A 117 38.07 1.98 -20.33
N LYS A 118 38.87 3.03 -20.34
CA LYS A 118 40.26 2.99 -19.90
C LYS A 118 40.44 3.71 -18.58
N ALA A 119 41.43 3.28 -17.83
CA ALA A 119 41.79 3.87 -16.55
C ALA A 119 42.01 5.39 -16.69
N ASN A 120 41.36 6.13 -15.80
CA ASN A 120 41.46 7.57 -15.63
C ASN A 120 40.98 8.41 -16.83
N GLU A 121 40.33 7.79 -17.82
CA GLU A 121 39.68 8.49 -18.93
C GLU A 121 38.17 8.65 -18.66
N GLY A 122 37.63 9.84 -18.94
CA GLY A 122 36.20 10.13 -18.81
C GLY A 122 35.42 9.70 -20.05
N TYR A 123 34.30 9.02 -19.85
CA TYR A 123 33.42 8.53 -20.92
C TYR A 123 31.99 8.97 -20.66
N ILE A 124 31.28 9.29 -21.74
CA ILE A 124 29.84 9.55 -21.72
C ILE A 124 29.15 8.44 -22.51
N CYS A 125 28.12 7.84 -21.93
CA CYS A 125 27.26 6.90 -22.63
C CYS A 125 25.79 7.19 -22.30
N ASP A 126 24.92 6.84 -23.25
CA ASP A 126 23.49 6.98 -23.14
C ASP A 126 22.87 5.58 -22.98
N ILE A 127 22.17 5.35 -21.88
CA ILE A 127 21.53 4.06 -21.57
C ILE A 127 20.02 4.19 -21.81
N PRO A 128 19.46 3.49 -22.81
CA PRO A 128 18.02 3.50 -23.03
C PRO A 128 17.32 2.77 -21.89
N PHE A 129 16.13 3.24 -21.51
CA PHE A 129 15.27 2.54 -20.56
C PHE A 129 13.84 2.47 -21.08
N THR A 130 13.04 1.58 -20.48
CA THR A 130 11.62 1.47 -20.79
C THR A 130 10.83 1.54 -19.50
N VAL A 131 9.88 2.46 -19.43
CA VAL A 131 8.94 2.57 -18.33
C VAL A 131 7.96 1.39 -18.39
N PRO A 132 7.86 0.56 -17.34
CA PRO A 132 6.90 -0.55 -17.32
C PRO A 132 5.45 -0.05 -17.35
N ASP A 133 4.56 -0.82 -17.98
CA ASP A 133 3.13 -0.48 -18.05
C ASP A 133 2.53 -0.29 -16.66
N GLY A 134 1.79 0.82 -16.47
CA GLY A 134 1.21 1.19 -15.19
C GLY A 134 2.17 1.88 -14.21
N TYR A 135 3.40 2.18 -14.63
CA TYR A 135 4.38 2.90 -13.82
C TYR A 135 4.80 4.24 -14.45
N GLU A 136 5.39 5.10 -13.64
CA GLU A 136 6.08 6.33 -13.98
C GLU A 136 7.54 6.26 -13.49
N LEU A 137 8.44 6.99 -14.16
CA LEU A 137 9.84 7.09 -13.75
C LEU A 137 9.92 7.80 -12.39
N LEU A 138 10.66 7.22 -11.44
CA LEU A 138 10.90 7.82 -10.13
C LEU A 138 12.30 8.40 -10.03
N ASP A 139 13.33 7.57 -10.17
CA ASP A 139 14.73 7.99 -9.97
C ASP A 139 15.75 6.98 -10.55
N VAL A 140 17.01 7.37 -10.64
CA VAL A 140 18.16 6.51 -10.96
C VAL A 140 19.08 6.42 -9.74
N VAL A 141 19.13 5.24 -9.12
CA VAL A 141 19.71 5.08 -7.78
C VAL A 141 21.09 4.43 -7.76
N ASP A 142 21.46 3.69 -8.80
CA ASP A 142 22.78 3.09 -8.90
C ASP A 142 23.33 3.23 -10.32
N THR A 143 24.61 3.54 -10.43
CA THR A 143 25.37 3.56 -11.68
C THR A 143 26.70 2.85 -11.46
N TYR A 144 27.00 1.80 -12.21
CA TYR A 144 28.24 1.03 -12.04
C TYR A 144 28.73 0.40 -13.35
N ILE A 145 30.01 0.03 -13.38
CA ILE A 145 30.63 -0.71 -14.49
C ILE A 145 30.95 -2.10 -13.97
N GLN A 146 30.46 -3.13 -14.67
CA GLN A 146 30.74 -4.51 -14.26
C GLN A 146 32.23 -4.84 -14.42
N GLY A 147 32.82 -5.42 -13.37
CA GLY A 147 34.23 -5.81 -13.37
C GLY A 147 35.22 -4.69 -13.03
N THR A 148 34.77 -3.44 -12.92
CA THR A 148 35.61 -2.32 -12.47
C THR A 148 35.36 -2.03 -10.99
N PRO A 149 36.37 -2.16 -10.12
CA PRO A 149 36.18 -2.06 -8.66
C PRO A 149 35.90 -0.62 -8.18
N ALA A 150 36.30 0.40 -8.94
CA ALA A 150 36.07 1.80 -8.57
C ALA A 150 36.00 2.71 -9.81
N ALA A 151 35.02 3.60 -9.80
CA ALA A 151 34.82 4.63 -10.82
C ALA A 151 34.13 5.85 -10.21
N LEU A 152 34.39 7.03 -10.77
CA LEU A 152 33.51 8.18 -10.61
C LEU A 152 32.34 8.01 -11.58
N CYS A 153 31.11 8.12 -11.06
CA CYS A 153 29.89 8.02 -11.87
C CYS A 153 29.01 9.25 -11.61
N GLN A 154 28.48 9.83 -12.66
CA GLN A 154 27.38 10.80 -12.60
C GLN A 154 26.31 10.40 -13.62
N GLN A 155 25.05 10.59 -13.26
CA GLN A 155 23.93 10.28 -14.14
C GLN A 155 22.92 11.42 -14.21
N GLY A 156 22.21 11.52 -15.33
CA GLY A 156 21.08 12.40 -15.51
C GLY A 156 20.05 11.78 -16.45
N ILE A 157 18.77 12.01 -16.15
CA ILE A 157 17.67 11.61 -17.02
C ILE A 157 17.58 12.62 -18.16
N VAL A 158 17.58 12.13 -19.40
CA VAL A 158 17.46 12.95 -20.61
C VAL A 158 16.41 12.30 -21.50
N GLU A 159 15.18 12.80 -21.47
CA GLU A 159 14.05 12.29 -22.26
C GLU A 159 13.82 10.77 -22.08
N ASP A 160 14.21 9.95 -23.06
CA ASP A 160 14.00 8.50 -23.15
C ASP A 160 15.21 7.66 -22.71
N LYS A 161 16.24 8.32 -22.16
CA LYS A 161 17.51 7.70 -21.79
C LYS A 161 18.09 8.26 -20.51
N ILE A 162 19.05 7.54 -19.97
CA ILE A 162 19.88 7.97 -18.86
C ILE A 162 21.27 8.25 -19.40
N ARG A 163 21.68 9.51 -19.37
CA ARG A 163 23.03 9.91 -19.71
C ARG A 163 23.93 9.70 -18.51
N VAL A 164 25.01 8.96 -18.73
CA VAL A 164 25.98 8.64 -17.69
C VAL A 164 27.35 9.18 -18.09
N TYR A 165 27.99 9.89 -17.16
CA TYR A 165 29.43 10.10 -17.16
C TYR A 165 30.09 9.07 -16.25
N ILE A 166 31.11 8.39 -16.74
CA ILE A 166 31.94 7.47 -15.97
C ILE A 166 33.42 7.75 -16.17
N GLN A 167 34.21 7.60 -15.11
CA GLN A 167 35.66 7.60 -15.18
C GLN A 167 36.18 6.50 -14.25
N PRO A 168 36.56 5.33 -14.79
CA PRO A 168 37.09 4.24 -13.98
C PRO A 168 38.53 4.55 -13.53
N PHE A 169 38.94 4.11 -12.35
CA PHE A 169 40.34 4.26 -11.90
C PHE A 169 41.25 3.14 -12.41
N TYR A 170 40.67 2.10 -13.00
CA TYR A 170 41.35 0.92 -13.52
C TYR A 170 40.80 0.59 -14.91
N ASP A 171 41.59 -0.07 -15.75
CA ASP A 171 41.12 -0.51 -17.07
C ASP A 171 39.97 -1.51 -16.92
N GLY A 172 39.00 -1.44 -17.82
CA GLY A 172 37.84 -2.31 -17.78
C GLY A 172 37.16 -2.45 -19.14
N THR A 173 36.60 -3.63 -19.38
CA THR A 173 35.71 -3.85 -20.52
C THR A 173 34.48 -4.56 -19.98
N GLY A 174 33.30 -3.96 -20.14
CA GLY A 174 32.09 -4.50 -19.55
C GLY A 174 30.85 -3.64 -19.76
N GLY A 175 29.72 -4.11 -19.24
CA GLY A 175 28.48 -3.33 -19.25
C GLY A 175 28.54 -2.16 -18.27
N VAL A 176 28.07 -1.00 -18.69
CA VAL A 176 27.69 0.11 -17.82
C VAL A 176 26.23 -0.08 -17.48
N TYR A 177 25.94 -0.20 -16.19
CA TYR A 177 24.62 -0.53 -15.67
C TYR A 177 24.07 0.66 -14.88
N VAL A 178 22.76 0.88 -15.03
CA VAL A 178 21.98 1.78 -14.19
C VAL A 178 20.81 1.04 -13.58
N LYS A 179 20.53 1.31 -12.30
CA LYS A 179 19.31 0.85 -11.62
C LYS A 179 18.33 2.00 -11.55
N VAL A 180 17.15 1.78 -12.12
CA VAL A 180 16.08 2.76 -12.25
C VAL A 180 14.92 2.33 -11.38
N LEU A 181 14.43 3.25 -10.56
CA LEU A 181 13.22 3.09 -9.79
C LEU A 181 12.03 3.60 -10.60
N PHE A 182 10.96 2.83 -10.59
CA PHE A 182 9.68 3.21 -11.16
C PHE A 182 8.62 3.17 -10.09
N LYS A 183 7.77 4.19 -10.06
CA LYS A 183 6.64 4.30 -9.14
C LYS A 183 5.36 3.89 -9.87
N LYS A 184 4.46 3.15 -9.22
CA LYS A 184 3.14 2.82 -9.79
C LYS A 184 2.31 4.10 -9.94
N LYS A 185 1.66 4.27 -11.10
CA LYS A 185 0.74 5.41 -11.32
C LYS A 185 -0.46 5.29 -10.38
N SER A 186 -0.89 6.43 -9.83
CA SER A 186 -2.11 6.56 -9.04
C SER A 186 -3.36 6.38 -9.90
#